data_AF-A0A973TFQ3-F1
#
_entry.id   AF-A0A973TFQ3-F1
#
_cell.length_a   1.000
_cell.length_b   1.000
_cell.length_c   1.000
_cell.angle_alpha   90.00
_cell.angle_beta   90.00
_cell.angle_gamma   90.00
#
_symmetry.space_group_name_H-M   'P 1'
#
loop_
_entity.id
_entity.type
_entity.pdbx_description
1 polymer ?
#
loop_
_entity_poly.entity_id
_entity_poly.type
_entity_poly.pdbx_seq_one_letter_code
_entity_poly.pdbx_strand_id
1 'polypeptide(L)'
;RVWSAIFSRLPTAPLEVGNKGIDWQWTIGSNTTDPDCPGARRFAYVSGFAPAYAPCPQPEPVEEESGGWRDWFGIGKKEEEAPREQAPPQETP
;
A
#
# COMPACT_ATOMS: atom_id res chain seq x y z
N ARG A 1 -32.02 8.26 17.39
CA ARG A 1 -32.27 7.59 18.69
C ARG A 1 -33.58 6.79 18.71
N VAL A 2 -34.68 7.26 18.10
CA VAL A 2 -35.96 6.51 18.07
C VAL A 2 -35.83 5.17 17.32
N TRP A 3 -35.30 5.17 16.10
CA TRP A 3 -35.11 3.95 15.30
C TRP A 3 -34.21 2.91 15.97
N SER A 4 -33.07 3.32 16.51
CA SER A 4 -32.18 2.41 17.26
C SER A 4 -32.88 1.75 18.45
N ALA A 5 -33.76 2.46 19.16
CA ALA A 5 -34.51 1.92 20.29
C ALA A 5 -35.59 0.89 19.86
N ILE A 6 -36.16 1.04 18.67
CA ILE A 6 -37.13 0.09 18.09
C ILE A 6 -36.43 -1.22 17.72
N PHE A 7 -35.33 -1.14 16.96
CA PHE A 7 -34.54 -2.32 16.57
C PHE A 7 -33.95 -3.05 17.78
N SER A 8 -33.70 -2.35 18.90
CA SER A 8 -33.20 -2.97 20.13
C SER A 8 -34.25 -3.79 20.90
N ARG A 9 -35.54 -3.62 20.60
CA ARG A 9 -36.66 -4.21 21.37
C ARG A 9 -37.49 -5.22 20.58
N LEU A 10 -37.34 -5.26 19.26
CA LEU A 10 -38.05 -6.17 18.38
C LEU A 10 -37.10 -7.27 17.88
N PRO A 11 -37.59 -8.49 17.63
CA PRO A 11 -36.80 -9.49 16.94
C PRO A 11 -36.55 -9.03 15.49
N THR A 12 -35.31 -8.66 15.19
CA THR A 12 -34.89 -8.27 13.84
C THR A 12 -33.82 -9.22 13.31
N ALA A 13 -33.85 -9.52 12.01
CA ALA A 13 -32.83 -10.31 11.35
C ALA A 13 -31.88 -9.41 10.53
N PRO A 14 -30.63 -9.83 10.28
CA PRO A 14 -29.76 -9.15 9.33
C PRO A 14 -30.42 -9.04 7.95
N LEU A 15 -30.22 -7.92 7.27
CA LEU A 15 -30.68 -7.75 5.90
C LEU A 15 -29.77 -8.56 4.96
N GLU A 16 -30.34 -9.54 4.28
CA GLU A 16 -29.66 -10.26 3.20
C GLU A 16 -29.83 -9.48 1.89
N VAL A 17 -28.72 -9.04 1.31
CA VAL A 17 -28.72 -8.28 0.05
C VAL A 17 -28.44 -9.24 -1.10
N GLY A 18 -29.41 -9.42 -1.98
CA GLY A 18 -29.23 -10.21 -3.21
C GLY A 18 -28.36 -9.48 -4.24
N ASN A 19 -27.79 -10.22 -5.19
CA ASN A 19 -26.93 -9.65 -6.25
C ASN A 19 -27.70 -9.26 -7.53
N LYS A 20 -29.03 -9.39 -7.55
CA LYS A 20 -29.82 -9.11 -8.76
C LYS A 20 -29.79 -7.62 -9.09
N GLY A 21 -29.32 -7.29 -10.30
CA GLY A 21 -29.25 -5.90 -10.79
C GLY A 21 -28.09 -5.09 -10.18
N ILE A 22 -27.25 -5.73 -9.35
CA ILE A 22 -26.04 -5.15 -8.82
C ILE A 22 -24.86 -5.73 -9.59
N ASP A 23 -24.01 -4.86 -10.10
CA ASP A 23 -22.73 -5.20 -10.70
C ASP A 23 -21.59 -4.75 -9.77
N TRP A 24 -20.84 -5.71 -9.24
CA TRP A 24 -19.75 -5.44 -8.32
C TRP A 24 -18.46 -5.24 -9.11
N GLN A 25 -17.93 -4.02 -9.08
CA GLN A 25 -16.75 -3.67 -9.84
C GLN A 25 -15.65 -3.13 -8.93
N TRP A 26 -14.40 -3.45 -9.28
CA TRP A 26 -13.23 -2.80 -8.70
C TRP A 26 -13.02 -1.48 -9.43
N THR A 27 -12.83 -0.39 -8.68
CA THR A 27 -12.76 0.96 -9.24
C THR A 27 -11.57 1.70 -8.65
N ILE A 28 -10.82 2.37 -9.51
CA ILE A 28 -9.76 3.30 -9.15
C ILE A 28 -9.98 4.62 -9.91
N GLY A 29 -9.96 5.74 -9.19
CA GLY A 29 -10.37 7.02 -9.75
C GLY A 29 -11.80 6.98 -10.29
N SER A 30 -11.96 7.15 -11.61
CA SER A 30 -13.25 7.18 -12.31
C SER A 30 -13.51 5.95 -13.20
N ASN A 31 -12.66 4.92 -13.16
CA ASN A 31 -12.73 3.78 -14.07
C ASN A 31 -12.79 2.45 -13.31
N THR A 32 -13.38 1.44 -13.93
CA THR A 32 -13.26 0.06 -13.45
C THR A 32 -11.85 -0.48 -13.73
N THR A 33 -11.37 -1.39 -12.91
CA THR A 33 -10.00 -1.93 -12.98
C THR A 33 -9.93 -3.35 -12.43
N ASP A 34 -8.73 -3.92 -12.36
CA ASP A 34 -8.45 -5.26 -11.85
C ASP A 34 -8.56 -5.36 -10.32
N PRO A 35 -8.91 -6.55 -9.77
CA PRO A 35 -9.01 -6.77 -8.33
C PRO A 35 -7.70 -6.55 -7.56
N ASP A 36 -6.58 -6.87 -8.19
CA ASP A 36 -5.25 -6.80 -7.56
C ASP A 36 -4.62 -5.41 -7.67
N CYS A 37 -5.34 -4.45 -8.25
CA CYS A 37 -4.82 -3.12 -8.47
C CYS A 37 -4.67 -2.34 -7.15
N PRO A 38 -3.48 -1.83 -6.81
CA PRO A 38 -3.25 -1.09 -5.57
C PRO A 38 -4.18 0.12 -5.44
N GLY A 39 -4.90 0.21 -4.32
CA GLY A 39 -5.83 1.31 -4.05
C GLY A 39 -7.20 1.17 -4.72
N ALA A 40 -7.44 0.09 -5.48
CA ALA A 40 -8.77 -0.22 -6.00
C ALA A 40 -9.75 -0.52 -4.85
N ARG A 41 -10.98 -0.04 -5.00
CA ARG A 41 -12.08 -0.29 -4.06
C ARG A 41 -13.24 -0.94 -4.78
N ARG A 42 -13.92 -1.85 -4.11
CA ARG A 42 -15.07 -2.54 -4.65
C ARG A 42 -16.36 -1.75 -4.40
N PHE A 43 -17.05 -1.37 -5.47
CA PHE A 43 -18.32 -0.66 -5.42
C PHE A 43 -19.44 -1.43 -6.12
N ALA A 44 -20.68 -1.16 -5.68
CA ALA A 44 -21.89 -1.69 -6.29
C ALA A 44 -22.43 -0.67 -7.30
N TYR A 45 -22.52 -1.07 -8.56
CA TYR A 45 -23.16 -0.32 -9.64
C TYR A 45 -24.48 -0.96 -10.03
N VAL A 46 -25.36 -0.17 -10.63
CA VAL A 46 -26.52 -0.74 -11.33
C VAL A 46 -26.02 -1.45 -12.59
N SER A 47 -26.52 -2.65 -12.88
CA SER A 47 -26.11 -3.40 -14.07
C SER A 47 -26.23 -2.55 -15.35
N GLY A 48 -25.14 -2.45 -16.10
CA GLY A 48 -25.04 -1.64 -17.31
C GLY A 48 -24.60 -0.18 -17.10
N PHE A 49 -24.38 0.26 -15.86
CA PHE A 49 -23.93 1.61 -15.50
C PHE A 49 -22.55 1.62 -14.83
N ALA A 50 -21.82 0.51 -14.89
CA ALA A 50 -20.42 0.49 -14.47
C ALA A 50 -19.59 1.41 -15.38
N PRO A 51 -18.60 2.15 -14.83
CA PRO A 51 -17.73 2.97 -15.63
C PRO A 51 -16.84 2.13 -16.55
N ALA A 52 -16.28 2.77 -17.58
CA ALA A 52 -15.38 2.12 -18.53
C ALA A 52 -14.18 1.47 -17.83
N TYR A 53 -13.70 0.37 -18.39
CA TYR A 53 -12.52 -0.32 -17.90
C TYR A 53 -11.25 0.42 -18.28
N ALA A 54 -10.36 0.60 -17.31
CA ALA A 54 -8.99 1.06 -17.50
C ALA A 54 -8.02 0.05 -16.85
N PRO A 55 -6.95 -0.35 -17.55
CA PRO A 55 -5.95 -1.23 -16.98
C PRO A 55 -5.32 -0.60 -15.74
N CYS A 56 -4.95 -1.43 -14.77
CA CYS A 56 -4.32 -0.95 -13.56
C CYS A 56 -3.03 -0.16 -13.90
N PRO A 57 -2.85 1.06 -13.36
CA PRO A 57 -1.58 1.77 -13.51
C PRO A 57 -0.47 0.91 -12.90
N GLN A 58 0.61 0.69 -13.65
CA GLN A 58 1.76 0.01 -13.09
C GLN A 58 2.31 0.84 -11.92
N PRO A 59 2.68 0.20 -10.80
CA PRO A 59 3.36 0.92 -9.75
C PRO A 59 4.63 1.52 -10.36
N GLU A 60 4.79 2.84 -10.24
CA GLU A 60 6.07 3.45 -10.59
C GLU A 60 7.14 2.78 -9.72
N PRO A 61 8.26 2.33 -10.31
CA PRO A 61 9.33 1.74 -9.51
C PRO A 61 9.73 2.77 -8.46
N VAL A 62 9.61 2.40 -7.20
CA VAL A 62 10.21 3.16 -6.12
C VAL A 62 11.70 3.19 -6.46
N GLU A 63 12.23 4.36 -6.81
CA GLU A 63 13.68 4.56 -6.96
C GLU A 63 14.30 4.29 -5.59
N GLU A 64 14.61 3.03 -5.30
CA GLU A 64 15.64 2.69 -4.35
C GLU A 64 16.93 3.21 -4.94
N GLU A 65 17.34 4.42 -4.53
CA GLU A 65 18.71 4.90 -4.68
C GLU A 65 19.66 3.91 -4.00
N SER A 66 19.97 2.81 -4.67
CA SER A 66 20.87 1.78 -4.16
C SER A 66 21.93 1.47 -5.21
N GLY A 67 23.08 2.13 -5.03
CA GLY A 67 24.34 1.74 -5.64
C GLY A 67 24.46 2.01 -7.13
N GLY A 68 24.56 3.28 -7.52
CA GLY A 68 24.98 3.64 -8.88
C GLY A 68 26.36 3.06 -9.21
N TRP A 69 26.68 2.97 -10.50
CA TRP A 69 27.94 2.42 -11.05
C TRP A 69 29.24 2.79 -10.30
N ARG A 70 29.27 3.92 -9.59
CA ARG A 70 30.39 4.35 -8.73
C ARG A 70 30.70 3.39 -7.59
N ASP A 71 29.69 2.77 -6.99
CA ASP A 71 29.85 1.71 -5.98
C ASP A 71 30.40 0.43 -6.62
N TRP A 72 29.99 0.14 -7.86
CA TRP A 72 30.50 -1.00 -8.63
C TRP A 72 31.98 -0.85 -9.02
N PHE A 73 32.41 0.35 -9.39
CA PHE A 73 33.82 0.63 -9.69
C PHE A 73 34.68 0.87 -8.44
N GLY A 74 34.13 0.70 -7.23
CA GLY A 74 34.90 0.87 -5.99
C GLY A 74 35.42 2.29 -5.76
N ILE A 75 34.84 3.29 -6.43
CA ILE A 75 35.27 4.70 -6.32
C ILE A 75 34.74 5.33 -5.02
N GLY A 76 33.81 4.66 -4.32
CA GLY A 76 33.09 5.20 -3.15
C GLY A 76 33.56 4.78 -1.76
N LYS A 77 34.56 3.88 -1.59
CA LYS A 77 34.99 3.45 -0.24
C LYS A 77 36.40 3.94 0.13
N LYS A 78 36.43 5.15 0.68
CA LYS A 78 37.51 5.71 1.51
C LYS A 78 36.82 6.84 2.31
N GLU A 79 36.78 6.92 3.63
CA GLU A 79 37.60 6.40 4.71
C GLU A 79 36.71 6.34 5.96
N GLU A 80 36.47 5.16 6.52
CA GLU A 80 35.98 5.04 7.90
C GLU A 80 36.55 3.77 8.52
N GLU A 81 37.85 3.80 8.81
CA GLU A 81 38.46 3.16 9.98
C GLU A 81 39.97 3.47 9.98
N ALA A 82 40.39 4.37 10.87
CA ALA A 82 41.74 4.34 11.38
C ALA A 82 41.63 4.01 12.87
N PRO A 83 41.83 2.74 13.29
CA PRO A 83 42.14 2.44 14.67
C PRO A 83 43.46 3.15 14.98
N ARG A 84 43.41 4.27 15.72
CA ARG A 84 44.63 4.84 16.29
C ARG A 84 45.19 3.83 17.28
N GLU A 85 46.26 3.21 16.82
CA GLU A 85 47.19 2.38 17.55
C GLU A 85 47.43 2.91 18.96
N GLN A 86 47.22 2.02 19.93
CA GLN A 86 47.40 2.24 21.35
C GLN A 86 48.87 2.58 21.62
N ALA A 87 49.15 3.75 22.19
CA ALA A 87 50.48 4.09 22.67
C ALA A 87 50.81 3.24 23.93
N PRO A 88 52.05 2.71 24.08
CA PRO A 88 52.42 1.92 25.24
C PRO A 88 52.53 2.80 26.50
N PRO A 89 52.32 2.23 27.70
CA PRO A 89 52.30 2.97 28.95
C PRO A 89 53.72 3.39 29.35
N GLN A 90 53.90 4.66 29.71
CA GLN A 90 55.11 5.10 30.42
C GLN A 90 54.82 5.10 31.93
N GLU A 91 55.50 4.20 32.64
CA GLU A 91 55.54 4.11 34.09
C GLU A 91 56.65 5.00 34.68
N THR A 92 56.25 5.75 35.73
CA THR A 92 56.98 6.03 37.00
C THR A 92 58.22 6.94 37.02
N PRO A 93 58.61 7.50 38.20
CA PRO A 93 58.01 7.48 39.55
C PRO A 93 57.46 8.84 40.05
#